data_AF-A0A7S3BZZ9-F1
#
_entry.id   AF-A0A7S3BZZ9-F1
#
_cell.length_a   1.000
_cell.length_b   1.000
_cell.length_c   1.000
_cell.angle_alpha   90.00
_cell.angle_beta   90.00
_cell.angle_gamma   90.00
#
_symmetry.space_group_name_H-M   'P 1'
#
loop_
_entity.id
_entity.type
_entity.pdbx_description
1 polymer ?
#
loop_
_entity_poly.entity_id
_entity_poly.type
_entity_poly.pdbx_seq_one_letter_code
_entity_poly.pdbx_strand_id
1 'polypeptide(L)'
;LYHAGTIKTTAPWYSQGVRAQFHRLHANTSGVRSRVGSWDASEMRRSTFCLAPSGWGYGWRTYLALSMLCIPVIVQPLVEQAFHDLLNYSTFSLTFDPADLSELPELLRRVPPQRICEMRQAAARYRRLLTWQPPHGLAYDMLMLSLCRRARALQLRYPGLAHLRMNRSWASCARMKPEQLLTRPPDNREADVVRLNDMCSMTYGGFRGPERKGCDFH
;
A
#
# COMPACT_ATOMS: atom_id res chain seq x y z
N LEU A 1 -8.99 -2.03 12.39
CA LEU A 1 -7.74 -2.57 11.81
C LEU A 1 -7.98 -3.99 11.35
N TYR A 2 -7.65 -4.31 10.11
CA TYR A 2 -7.75 -5.66 9.55
C TYR A 2 -6.39 -6.34 9.50
N HIS A 3 -6.36 -7.61 9.88
CA HIS A 3 -5.24 -8.50 9.69
C HIS A 3 -5.76 -9.88 9.27
N ALA A 4 -5.17 -10.45 8.23
CA ALA A 4 -5.42 -11.85 7.89
C ALA A 4 -4.17 -12.53 7.38
N GLY A 5 -4.09 -13.84 7.50
CA GLY A 5 -3.05 -14.64 6.89
C GLY A 5 -2.65 -15.84 7.73
N THR A 6 -1.70 -16.62 7.20
CA THR A 6 -1.11 -17.73 7.93
C THR A 6 -0.38 -17.23 9.17
N ILE A 7 -0.70 -17.83 10.31
CA ILE A 7 0.07 -17.75 11.54
C ILE A 7 0.81 -19.07 11.67
N LYS A 8 2.15 -19.01 11.64
CA LYS A 8 2.98 -20.21 11.75
C LYS A 8 3.38 -20.42 13.20
N THR A 9 2.69 -21.33 13.89
CA THR A 9 3.01 -21.71 15.29
C THR A 9 4.38 -22.38 15.40
N THR A 10 4.79 -23.13 14.38
CA THR A 10 6.08 -23.83 14.30
C THR A 10 7.22 -22.98 13.72
N ALA A 11 6.92 -21.79 13.20
CA ALA A 11 7.92 -20.86 12.65
C ALA A 11 7.59 -19.42 13.08
N PRO A 12 7.75 -19.10 14.38
CA PRO A 12 7.37 -17.79 14.93
C PRO A 12 8.14 -16.62 14.30
N TRP A 13 9.31 -16.86 13.70
CA TRP A 13 10.08 -15.84 12.96
C TRP A 13 9.47 -15.48 11.60
N TYR A 14 8.49 -16.25 11.10
CA TYR A 14 7.79 -15.89 9.88
C TYR A 14 7.14 -14.50 10.02
N SER A 15 7.24 -13.69 8.97
CA SER A 15 6.83 -12.28 9.04
C SER A 15 7.52 -11.49 10.15
N GLN A 16 8.77 -11.86 10.49
CA GLN A 16 9.56 -11.26 11.57
C GLN A 16 8.81 -11.26 12.92
N GLY A 17 7.96 -12.27 13.18
CA GLY A 17 7.18 -12.37 14.41
C GLY A 17 5.90 -11.53 14.43
N VAL A 18 5.75 -10.56 13.53
CA VAL A 18 4.67 -9.57 13.58
C VAL A 18 3.29 -10.21 13.52
N ARG A 19 3.06 -11.18 12.62
CA ARG A 19 1.74 -11.82 12.48
C ARG A 19 1.30 -12.56 13.72
N ALA A 20 2.20 -13.40 14.24
CA ALA A 20 1.90 -14.21 15.42
C ALA A 20 1.72 -13.33 16.66
N GLN A 21 2.60 -12.35 16.84
CA GLN A 21 2.53 -11.41 17.96
C GLN A 21 1.27 -10.54 17.89
N PHE A 22 0.97 -9.94 16.75
CA PHE A 22 -0.23 -9.12 16.57
C PHE A 22 -1.51 -9.92 16.83
N HIS A 23 -1.62 -11.15 16.31
CA HIS A 23 -2.77 -11.99 16.56
C HIS A 23 -2.92 -12.31 18.05
N ARG A 24 -1.84 -12.72 18.72
CA ARG A 24 -1.84 -13.02 20.15
C ARG A 24 -2.30 -11.82 20.99
N LEU A 25 -1.86 -10.61 20.65
CA LEU A 25 -2.19 -9.40 21.38
C LEU A 25 -3.61 -8.89 21.10
N HIS A 26 -4.11 -9.05 19.86
CA HIS A 26 -5.27 -8.30 19.39
C HIS A 26 -6.40 -9.10 18.74
N ALA A 27 -6.37 -10.44 18.79
CA ALA A 27 -7.46 -11.26 18.26
C ALA A 27 -8.85 -10.88 18.81
N ASN A 28 -8.90 -10.45 20.07
CA ASN A 28 -10.13 -10.08 20.78
C ASN A 28 -10.27 -8.57 21.04
N THR A 29 -9.44 -7.72 20.42
CA THR A 29 -9.52 -6.27 20.61
C THR A 29 -10.67 -5.68 19.78
N SER A 30 -11.52 -4.85 20.41
CA SER A 30 -12.62 -4.17 19.73
C SER A 30 -12.14 -3.36 18.50
N GLY A 31 -12.78 -3.55 17.35
CA GLY A 31 -12.41 -2.88 16.10
C GLY A 31 -11.19 -3.49 15.37
N VAL A 32 -10.62 -4.58 15.90
CA VAL A 32 -9.62 -5.41 15.22
C VAL A 32 -10.29 -6.63 14.61
N ARG A 33 -10.02 -6.88 13.32
CA ARG A 33 -10.44 -8.11 12.61
C ARG A 33 -9.18 -8.91 12.32
N SER A 34 -8.86 -9.89 13.17
CA SER A 34 -7.74 -10.80 12.96
C SER A 34 -8.26 -12.17 12.49
N ARG A 35 -7.95 -12.57 11.25
CA ARG A 35 -8.34 -13.87 10.68
C ARG A 35 -7.12 -14.75 10.43
N VAL A 36 -7.19 -16.01 10.89
CA VAL A 36 -6.14 -17.00 10.62
C VAL A 36 -6.46 -17.69 9.29
N GLY A 37 -5.47 -17.77 8.39
CA GLY A 37 -5.63 -18.42 7.10
C GLY A 37 -6.01 -17.45 5.97
N SER A 38 -7.25 -17.52 5.49
CA SER A 38 -7.70 -16.81 4.29
C SER A 38 -7.88 -15.30 4.53
N TRP A 39 -7.67 -14.53 3.46
CA TRP A 39 -7.95 -13.10 3.41
C TRP A 39 -9.29 -12.87 2.72
N ASP A 40 -9.95 -11.76 3.03
CA ASP A 40 -11.26 -11.37 2.50
C ASP A 40 -11.19 -9.94 1.97
N ALA A 41 -11.27 -9.80 0.65
CA ALA A 41 -11.25 -8.51 -0.04
C ALA A 41 -12.36 -7.57 0.46
N SER A 42 -13.53 -8.12 0.80
CA SER A 42 -14.67 -7.35 1.29
C SER A 42 -14.42 -6.79 2.69
N GLU A 43 -13.80 -7.57 3.59
CA GLU A 43 -13.40 -7.08 4.92
C GLU A 43 -12.28 -6.04 4.81
N MET A 44 -11.33 -6.21 3.88
CA MET A 44 -10.29 -5.21 3.62
C MET A 44 -10.89 -3.88 3.15
N ARG A 45 -11.79 -3.89 2.14
CA ARG A 45 -12.45 -2.67 1.63
C ARG A 45 -13.28 -1.96 2.70
N ARG A 46 -13.90 -2.71 3.63
CA ARG A 46 -14.65 -2.13 4.76
C ARG A 46 -13.76 -1.63 5.91
N SER A 47 -12.47 -1.91 5.87
CA SER A 47 -11.54 -1.55 6.95
C SER A 47 -10.81 -0.25 6.64
N THR A 48 -10.57 0.55 7.68
CA THR A 48 -9.76 1.77 7.55
C THR A 48 -8.28 1.47 7.35
N PHE A 49 -7.77 0.57 8.17
CA PHE A 49 -6.36 0.22 8.24
C PHE A 49 -6.19 -1.28 8.02
N CYS A 50 -5.14 -1.67 7.29
CA CYS A 50 -4.78 -3.06 7.05
C CYS A 50 -3.32 -3.29 7.46
N LEU A 51 -3.10 -4.25 8.36
CA LEU A 51 -1.75 -4.64 8.78
C LEU A 51 -0.99 -5.22 7.58
N ALA A 52 0.16 -4.64 7.29
CA ALA A 52 1.08 -5.03 6.23
C ALA A 52 2.41 -5.50 6.83
N PRO A 53 2.44 -6.67 7.49
CA PRO A 53 3.68 -7.25 7.99
C PRO A 53 4.49 -7.87 6.84
N SER A 54 5.76 -8.16 7.10
CA SER A 54 6.62 -8.86 6.14
C SER A 54 6.05 -10.26 5.82
N GLY A 55 6.53 -10.91 4.78
CA GLY A 55 6.00 -12.21 4.35
C GLY A 55 6.42 -12.53 2.93
N TRP A 56 5.61 -13.32 2.23
CA TRP A 56 5.90 -13.67 0.84
C TRP A 56 6.03 -12.40 -0.02
N GLY A 57 7.19 -12.21 -0.64
CA GLY A 57 7.51 -11.07 -1.50
C GLY A 57 7.76 -9.73 -0.78
N TYR A 58 7.83 -9.69 0.56
CA TYR A 58 8.13 -8.54 1.43
C TYR A 58 7.27 -7.25 1.27
N GLY A 59 6.62 -6.99 0.14
CA GLY A 59 5.73 -5.84 -0.11
C GLY A 59 4.31 -6.21 -0.57
N TRP A 60 4.00 -7.51 -0.73
CA TRP A 60 2.70 -7.97 -1.24
C TRP A 60 1.51 -7.46 -0.41
N ARG A 61 1.66 -7.43 0.93
CA ARG A 61 0.58 -6.97 1.82
C ARG A 61 0.33 -5.47 1.74
N THR A 62 1.38 -4.68 1.53
CA THR A 62 1.29 -3.25 1.28
C THR A 62 0.53 -2.99 -0.01
N TYR A 63 0.88 -3.72 -1.09
CA TYR A 63 0.17 -3.65 -2.37
C TYR A 63 -1.30 -4.04 -2.25
N LEU A 64 -1.61 -5.19 -1.63
CA LEU A 64 -2.98 -5.68 -1.48
C LEU A 64 -3.87 -4.71 -0.69
N ALA A 65 -3.32 -4.10 0.38
CA ALA A 65 -4.01 -3.08 1.15
C ALA A 65 -4.34 -1.85 0.29
N LEU A 66 -3.37 -1.36 -0.50
CA LEU A 66 -3.58 -0.25 -1.43
C LEU A 66 -4.60 -0.57 -2.52
N SER A 67 -4.59 -1.78 -3.09
CA SER A 67 -5.57 -2.20 -4.10
C SER A 67 -7.01 -2.17 -3.56
N MET A 68 -7.19 -2.37 -2.26
CA MET A 68 -8.49 -2.32 -1.58
C MET A 68 -8.79 -0.96 -0.92
N LEU A 69 -7.93 0.05 -1.13
CA LEU A 69 -8.01 1.38 -0.47
C LEU A 69 -8.06 1.31 1.06
N CYS A 70 -7.51 0.24 1.62
CA CYS A 70 -7.29 0.06 3.03
C CYS A 70 -5.90 0.61 3.36
N ILE A 71 -5.80 1.59 4.25
CA ILE A 71 -4.53 2.27 4.54
C ILE A 71 -3.53 1.24 5.07
N PRO A 72 -2.38 1.02 4.41
CA PRO A 72 -1.38 0.07 4.88
C PRO A 72 -0.78 0.54 6.21
N VAL A 73 -0.72 -0.39 7.16
CA VAL A 73 0.00 -0.25 8.43
C VAL A 73 1.22 -1.17 8.35
N ILE A 74 2.34 -0.59 7.93
CA ILE A 74 3.58 -1.30 7.63
C ILE A 74 4.31 -1.55 8.94
N VAL A 75 4.55 -2.83 9.24
CA VAL A 75 5.40 -3.27 10.36
C VAL A 75 6.41 -4.26 9.79
N GLN A 76 7.49 -3.72 9.26
CA GLN A 76 8.49 -4.45 8.48
C GLN A 76 9.88 -3.86 8.74
N PRO A 77 10.46 -4.06 9.94
CA PRO A 77 11.80 -3.57 10.23
C PRO A 77 12.80 -4.05 9.17
N LEU A 78 13.69 -3.13 8.78
CA LEU A 78 14.78 -3.36 7.83
C LEU A 78 14.31 -3.76 6.42
N VAL A 79 13.06 -3.46 6.05
CA VAL A 79 12.51 -3.72 4.71
C VAL A 79 12.13 -2.41 4.04
N GLU A 80 12.93 -2.03 3.05
CA GLU A 80 12.62 -0.92 2.15
C GLU A 80 11.43 -1.26 1.25
N GLN A 81 10.49 -0.32 1.11
CA GLN A 81 9.32 -0.50 0.26
C GLN A 81 9.67 -0.27 -1.22
N ALA A 82 8.84 -0.82 -2.11
CA ALA A 82 9.03 -0.65 -3.54
C ALA A 82 9.04 0.83 -3.93
N PHE A 83 10.10 1.25 -4.63
CA PHE A 83 10.27 2.65 -5.04
C PHE A 83 10.25 3.65 -3.87
N HIS A 84 10.72 3.27 -2.67
CA HIS A 84 10.79 4.17 -1.51
C HIS A 84 11.63 5.44 -1.77
N ASP A 85 12.61 5.38 -2.68
CA ASP A 85 13.41 6.52 -3.15
C ASP A 85 12.63 7.49 -4.07
N LEU A 86 11.48 7.06 -4.57
CA LEU A 86 10.61 7.80 -5.48
C LEU A 86 9.30 8.20 -4.80
N LEU A 87 8.76 7.37 -3.92
CA LEU A 87 7.45 7.54 -3.30
C LEU A 87 7.57 7.87 -1.82
N ASN A 88 6.91 8.95 -1.40
CA ASN A 88 6.74 9.24 0.01
C ASN A 88 5.60 8.40 0.61
N TYR A 89 5.93 7.21 1.12
CA TYR A 89 4.97 6.27 1.71
C TYR A 89 4.14 6.87 2.85
N SER A 90 4.68 7.85 3.59
CA SER A 90 3.93 8.50 4.69
C SER A 90 2.68 9.24 4.20
N THR A 91 2.57 9.54 2.90
CA THR A 91 1.38 10.17 2.31
C THR A 91 0.18 9.24 2.20
N PHE A 92 0.37 7.92 2.20
CA PHE A 92 -0.71 6.94 1.98
C PHE A 92 -0.62 5.70 2.89
N SER A 93 0.33 5.64 3.81
CA SER A 93 0.54 4.54 4.74
C SER A 93 1.08 5.04 6.08
N LEU A 94 1.02 4.17 7.09
CA LEU A 94 1.62 4.39 8.40
C LEU A 94 2.67 3.30 8.64
N THR A 95 3.82 3.66 9.18
CA THR A 95 4.91 2.71 9.49
C THR A 95 5.13 2.70 10.99
N PHE A 96 5.27 1.51 11.56
CA PHE A 96 5.50 1.30 13.00
C PHE A 96 6.56 0.22 13.20
N ASP A 97 7.18 0.24 14.37
CA ASP A 97 8.13 -0.78 14.79
C ASP A 97 7.40 -1.97 15.44
N PRO A 98 8.02 -3.16 15.50
CA PRO A 98 7.45 -4.30 16.22
C PRO A 98 7.16 -4.01 17.70
N ALA A 99 7.89 -3.06 18.30
CA ALA A 99 7.68 -2.62 19.68
C ALA A 99 6.31 -1.94 19.88
N ASP A 100 5.78 -1.27 18.85
CA ASP A 100 4.50 -0.57 18.92
C ASP A 100 3.30 -1.53 18.85
N LEU A 101 3.53 -2.82 18.57
CA LEU A 101 2.46 -3.77 18.28
C LEU A 101 1.40 -3.83 19.37
N SER A 102 1.78 -3.76 20.65
CA SER A 102 0.85 -3.84 21.79
C SER A 102 -0.12 -2.65 21.88
N GLU A 103 0.30 -1.48 21.41
CA GLU A 103 -0.50 -0.25 21.46
C GLU A 103 -1.06 0.13 20.08
N LEU A 104 -0.72 -0.64 19.05
CA LEU A 104 -1.02 -0.32 17.65
C LEU A 104 -2.50 0.01 17.40
N PRO A 105 -3.49 -0.75 17.91
CA PRO A 105 -4.89 -0.37 17.72
C PRO A 105 -5.22 1.01 18.31
N GLU A 106 -4.67 1.36 19.47
CA GLU A 106 -4.90 2.67 20.10
C GLU A 106 -4.22 3.80 19.33
N LEU A 107 -2.98 3.59 18.89
CA LEU A 107 -2.26 4.55 18.04
C LEU A 107 -3.05 4.86 16.76
N LEU A 108 -3.62 3.84 16.13
CA LEU A 108 -4.43 4.01 14.92
C LEU A 108 -5.76 4.72 15.19
N ARG A 109 -6.38 4.54 16.37
CA ARG A 109 -7.61 5.26 16.75
C ARG A 109 -7.37 6.77 16.93
N ARG A 110 -6.14 7.17 17.27
CA ARG A 110 -5.75 8.58 17.43
C ARG A 110 -5.52 9.30 16.10
N VAL A 111 -5.50 8.59 14.97
CA VAL A 111 -5.30 9.21 13.65
C VAL A 111 -6.55 10.04 13.29
N PRO A 112 -6.41 11.35 13.02
CA PRO A 112 -7.56 12.20 12.71
C PRO A 112 -8.32 11.74 11.47
N PRO A 113 -9.67 11.85 11.42
CA PRO A 113 -10.47 11.51 10.25
C PRO A 113 -10.01 12.23 8.96
N GLN A 114 -9.61 13.50 9.08
CA GLN A 114 -9.05 14.27 7.97
C GLN A 114 -7.79 13.61 7.39
N ARG A 115 -6.91 13.13 8.27
CA ARG A 115 -5.67 12.45 7.87
C ARG A 115 -5.96 11.11 7.18
N ILE A 116 -6.96 10.38 7.65
CA ILE A 116 -7.44 9.13 7.02
C ILE A 116 -7.95 9.40 5.60
N CYS A 117 -8.77 10.44 5.43
CA CYS A 117 -9.30 10.88 4.14
C CYS A 117 -8.16 11.19 3.16
N GLU A 118 -7.20 12.03 3.56
CA GLU A 118 -6.02 12.37 2.74
C GLU A 118 -5.22 11.13 2.33
N MET A 119 -4.94 10.21 3.27
CA MET A 119 -4.19 8.99 2.98
C MET A 119 -4.92 8.08 1.99
N ARG A 120 -6.25 7.97 2.09
CA ARG A 120 -7.06 7.19 1.14
C ARG A 120 -7.05 7.80 -0.25
N GLN A 121 -7.21 9.12 -0.35
CA GLN A 121 -7.12 9.84 -1.63
C GLN A 121 -5.75 9.65 -2.28
N ALA A 122 -4.69 9.81 -1.48
CA ALA A 122 -3.32 9.53 -1.91
C ALA A 122 -3.16 8.06 -2.34
N ALA A 123 -3.69 7.09 -1.59
CA ALA A 123 -3.64 5.67 -1.94
C ALA A 123 -4.31 5.37 -3.29
N ALA A 124 -5.50 5.92 -3.56
CA ALA A 124 -6.17 5.74 -4.86
C ALA A 124 -5.37 6.30 -6.04
N ARG A 125 -4.66 7.40 -5.80
CA ARG A 125 -3.78 8.03 -6.78
C ARG A 125 -2.49 7.22 -6.98
N TYR A 126 -1.80 6.86 -5.90
CA TYR A 126 -0.48 6.24 -5.94
C TYR A 126 -0.49 4.73 -6.16
N ARG A 127 -1.61 4.02 -5.91
CA ARG A 127 -1.70 2.57 -6.20
C ARG A 127 -1.31 2.24 -7.64
N ARG A 128 -1.63 3.11 -8.60
CA ARG A 128 -1.26 2.96 -10.02
C ARG A 128 0.24 2.87 -10.23
N LEU A 129 1.04 3.63 -9.49
CA LEU A 129 2.51 3.60 -9.54
C LEU A 129 3.09 2.28 -9.02
N LEU A 130 2.32 1.52 -8.24
CA LEU A 130 2.73 0.26 -7.64
C LEU A 130 2.10 -0.97 -8.34
N THR A 131 1.19 -0.75 -9.29
CA THR A 131 0.53 -1.81 -10.07
C THR A 131 1.29 -2.08 -11.36
N TRP A 132 1.55 -3.36 -11.64
CA TRP A 132 2.17 -3.82 -12.89
C TRP A 132 1.17 -4.07 -14.02
N GLN A 133 -0.07 -4.41 -13.67
CA GLN A 133 -1.06 -4.88 -14.64
C GLN A 133 -1.65 -3.72 -15.46
N PRO A 134 -1.82 -3.89 -16.79
CA PRO A 134 -2.63 -3.00 -17.62
C PRO A 134 -4.10 -2.94 -17.13
N PRO A 135 -4.88 -1.92 -17.54
CA PRO A 135 -4.53 -0.79 -18.41
C PRO A 135 -3.98 0.44 -17.65
N HIS A 136 -3.88 0.37 -16.32
CA HIS A 136 -3.62 1.56 -15.49
C HIS A 136 -2.36 1.48 -14.62
N GLY A 137 -1.68 0.33 -14.62
CA GLY A 137 -0.42 0.13 -13.91
C GLY A 137 0.73 0.92 -14.53
N LEU A 138 1.50 1.59 -13.68
CA LEU A 138 2.65 2.43 -14.02
C LEU A 138 3.92 1.93 -13.32
N ALA A 139 3.91 0.73 -12.74
CA ALA A 139 5.08 0.18 -12.05
C ALA A 139 6.27 -0.06 -13.00
N TYR A 140 6.01 -0.34 -14.28
CA TYR A 140 7.07 -0.42 -15.29
C TYR A 140 7.73 0.95 -15.51
N ASP A 141 6.95 2.02 -15.64
CA ASP A 141 7.47 3.37 -15.75
C ASP A 141 8.26 3.78 -14.50
N MET A 142 7.77 3.41 -13.31
CA MET A 142 8.47 3.63 -12.05
C MET A 142 9.82 2.89 -11.99
N LEU A 143 9.88 1.65 -12.48
CA LEU A 143 11.12 0.91 -12.61
C LEU A 143 12.10 1.65 -13.53
N MET A 144 11.63 2.10 -14.70
CA MET A 144 12.46 2.87 -15.63
C MET A 144 12.97 4.17 -15.00
N LEU A 145 12.14 4.90 -14.25
CA LEU A 145 12.55 6.09 -13.50
C LEU A 145 13.64 5.79 -12.47
N SER A 146 13.50 4.70 -11.70
CA SER A 146 14.51 4.29 -10.70
C SER A 146 15.84 3.94 -11.38
N LEU A 147 15.80 3.21 -12.50
CA LEU A 147 16.99 2.89 -13.29
C LEU A 147 17.66 4.13 -13.86
N CYS A 148 16.90 5.10 -14.39
CA CYS A 148 17.43 6.38 -14.87
C CYS A 148 18.19 7.14 -13.77
N ARG A 149 17.62 7.20 -12.55
CA ARG A 149 18.28 7.86 -11.40
C ARG A 149 19.58 7.16 -11.00
N ARG A 150 19.57 5.83 -10.95
CA ARG A 150 20.76 5.03 -10.63
C ARG A 150 21.86 5.19 -11.68
N ALA A 151 21.50 5.14 -12.96
CA ALA A 151 22.46 5.32 -14.05
C ALA A 151 23.14 6.69 -13.99
N ARG A 152 22.36 7.76 -13.75
CA ARG A 152 22.90 9.11 -13.54
C ARG A 152 23.83 9.18 -12.33
N ALA A 153 23.46 8.57 -11.20
CA ALA A 153 24.29 8.54 -10.00
C ALA A 153 25.63 7.83 -10.24
N LEU A 154 25.62 6.72 -11.00
CA LEU A 154 26.84 5.99 -11.36
C LEU A 154 27.78 6.82 -12.25
N GLN A 155 27.25 7.55 -13.23
CA GLN A 155 28.05 8.44 -14.07
C GLN A 155 28.73 9.54 -13.26
N LEU A 156 28.01 10.14 -12.31
CA LEU A 156 28.56 11.17 -11.44
C LEU A 156 29.64 10.63 -10.50
N ARG A 157 29.48 9.37 -10.04
CA ARG A 157 30.44 8.71 -9.14
C ARG A 157 31.71 8.24 -9.86
N TYR A 158 31.60 7.85 -11.12
CA TYR A 158 32.70 7.28 -11.90
C TYR A 158 32.89 8.03 -13.23
N PRO A 159 33.68 9.13 -13.24
CA PRO A 159 33.91 9.93 -14.44
C PRO A 159 34.46 9.15 -15.64
N GLY A 160 35.18 8.03 -15.41
CA GLY A 160 35.65 7.13 -16.47
C GLY A 160 34.52 6.43 -17.25
N LEU A 161 33.29 6.39 -16.70
CA LEU A 161 32.09 5.92 -17.38
C LEU A 161 31.43 7.00 -18.26
N ALA A 162 32.04 8.17 -18.44
CA ALA A 162 31.50 9.24 -19.30
C ALA A 162 31.31 8.82 -20.77
N HIS A 163 32.01 7.77 -21.22
CA HIS A 163 31.85 7.18 -22.54
C HIS A 163 30.51 6.45 -22.71
N LEU A 164 29.88 5.99 -21.63
CA LEU A 164 28.48 5.55 -21.61
C LEU A 164 27.60 6.81 -21.72
N ARG A 165 27.56 7.42 -22.91
CA ARG A 165 26.77 8.61 -23.18
C ARG A 165 25.29 8.29 -22.95
N MET A 166 24.76 8.75 -21.82
CA MET A 166 23.32 8.87 -21.68
C MET A 166 22.83 9.88 -22.71
N ASN A 167 21.96 9.45 -23.61
CA ASN A 167 21.30 10.37 -24.52
C ASN A 167 20.51 11.42 -23.69
N ARG A 168 20.09 12.52 -24.33
CA ARG A 168 19.29 13.57 -23.66
C ARG A 168 18.01 13.03 -22.99
N SER A 169 17.43 11.93 -23.48
CA SER A 169 16.20 11.37 -22.91
C SER A 169 16.44 10.72 -21.54
N TRP A 170 17.55 10.02 -21.34
CA TRP A 170 17.87 9.42 -20.04
C TRP A 170 18.19 10.47 -18.95
N ALA A 171 18.89 11.55 -19.30
CA ALA A 171 19.16 12.65 -18.37
C ALA A 171 17.88 13.44 -17.99
N SER A 172 16.89 13.46 -18.89
CA SER A 172 15.56 13.99 -18.62
C SER A 172 14.76 13.07 -17.69
N CYS A 173 14.74 11.76 -18.00
CA CYS A 173 14.11 10.71 -17.20
C CYS A 173 14.60 10.73 -15.73
N ALA A 174 15.90 10.87 -15.50
CA ALA A 174 16.47 10.91 -14.15
C ALA A 174 15.98 12.09 -13.29
N ARG A 175 15.45 13.16 -13.90
CA ARG A 175 14.91 14.35 -13.21
C ARG A 175 13.38 14.33 -13.10
N MET A 176 12.72 13.37 -13.73
CA MET A 176 11.27 13.26 -13.70
C MET A 176 10.78 12.88 -12.29
N LYS A 177 9.66 13.49 -11.89
CA LYS A 177 8.95 13.17 -10.67
C LYS A 177 7.86 12.12 -10.94
N PRO A 178 7.66 11.13 -10.05
CA PRO A 178 6.63 10.09 -10.23
C PRO A 178 5.22 10.64 -10.48
N GLU A 179 4.88 11.80 -9.90
CA GLU A 179 3.58 12.44 -10.06
C GLU A 179 3.29 12.85 -11.50
N GLN A 180 4.33 13.03 -12.33
CA GLN A 180 4.20 13.33 -13.75
C GLN A 180 3.69 12.13 -14.55
N LEU A 181 3.86 10.90 -14.05
CA LEU A 181 3.26 9.70 -14.66
C LEU A 181 1.75 9.65 -14.44
N LEU A 182 1.26 10.33 -13.39
CA LEU A 182 -0.14 10.33 -12.99
C LEU A 182 -0.98 11.38 -13.72
N THR A 183 -0.38 12.27 -14.50
CA THR A 183 -1.10 13.31 -15.25
C THR A 183 -1.84 12.76 -16.47
N ARG A 184 -1.59 11.51 -16.86
CA ARG A 184 -2.38 10.83 -17.88
C ARG A 184 -3.71 10.37 -17.26
N PRO A 185 -4.86 10.87 -17.74
CA PRO A 185 -6.16 10.41 -17.25
C PRO A 185 -6.23 8.89 -17.42
N PRO A 186 -6.79 8.15 -16.45
CA PRO A 186 -7.12 6.74 -16.67
C PRO A 186 -7.99 6.68 -17.94
N ASP A 187 -7.67 5.77 -18.85
CA ASP A 187 -8.47 5.55 -20.07
C ASP A 187 -9.95 5.45 -19.69
N ASN A 188 -10.81 6.12 -20.46
CA ASN A 188 -12.20 6.53 -20.16
C ASN A 188 -13.18 5.36 -19.90
N ARG A 189 -12.70 4.14 -19.65
CA ARG A 189 -13.49 2.92 -19.49
C ARG A 189 -13.71 2.51 -18.04
N GLU A 190 -12.96 3.06 -17.09
CA GLU A 190 -13.24 2.85 -15.68
C GLU A 190 -12.83 4.08 -14.88
N ALA A 191 -13.78 5.00 -14.77
CA ALA A 191 -13.87 5.84 -13.62
C ALA A 191 -14.06 4.90 -12.42
N ASP A 192 -12.94 4.45 -11.83
CA ASP A 192 -12.87 3.88 -10.47
C ASP A 192 -13.20 5.03 -9.49
N VAL A 193 -14.38 5.62 -9.67
CA VAL A 193 -14.96 6.70 -8.89
C VAL A 193 -15.57 6.00 -7.69
N VAL A 194 -14.71 5.50 -6.82
CA VAL A 194 -15.01 5.69 -5.40
C VAL A 194 -15.03 7.21 -5.27
N ARG A 195 -16.22 7.80 -5.15
CA ARG A 195 -16.34 9.26 -5.04
C ARG A 195 -15.41 9.68 -3.92
N LEU A 196 -14.59 10.72 -4.12
CA LEU A 196 -13.69 11.24 -3.09
C LEU A 196 -14.42 11.44 -1.75
N ASN A 197 -15.71 11.77 -1.80
CA ASN A 197 -16.59 11.89 -0.65
C ASN A 197 -16.85 10.53 0.06
N ASP A 198 -17.01 9.42 -0.65
CA ASP A 198 -17.18 8.08 -0.07
C ASP A 198 -15.88 7.60 0.63
N MET A 199 -14.72 7.97 0.09
CA MET A 199 -13.40 7.63 0.68
C MET A 199 -13.21 8.26 2.06
N CYS A 200 -13.78 9.44 2.26
CA CYS A 200 -13.69 10.22 3.50
C CYS A 200 -14.85 9.93 4.47
N SER A 201 -15.98 9.43 3.97
CA SER A 201 -17.17 9.09 4.77
C SER A 201 -17.14 7.68 5.37
N MET A 202 -16.17 6.83 5.00
CA MET A 202 -15.95 5.50 5.58
C MET A 202 -15.35 5.55 7.00
N THR A 203 -15.93 6.36 7.90
CA THR A 203 -15.63 6.37 9.33
C THR A 203 -16.95 6.25 10.13
N TYR A 204 -16.97 5.28 11.05
CA TYR A 204 -17.99 5.07 12.10
C TYR A 204 -19.45 5.01 11.66
N GLY A 205 -19.88 3.84 11.17
CA GLY A 205 -21.30 3.55 10.96
C GLY A 205 -21.50 2.50 9.89
N GLY A 206 -22.26 1.45 10.22
CA GLY A 206 -22.45 0.30 9.34
C GLY A 206 -22.88 0.68 7.92
N PHE A 207 -22.32 -0.03 6.96
CA PHE A 207 -22.87 -0.13 5.62
C PHE A 207 -24.28 -0.75 5.75
N ARG A 208 -25.35 0.07 5.84
CA ARG A 208 -26.64 -0.37 5.33
C ARG A 208 -26.50 -0.33 3.82
N GLY A 209 -26.06 -1.45 3.25
CA GLY A 209 -26.19 -1.65 1.82
C GLY A 209 -27.68 -1.59 1.44
N PRO A 210 -28.02 -1.24 0.18
CA PRO A 210 -29.36 -1.49 -0.30
C PRO A 210 -29.59 -3.01 -0.21
N GLU A 211 -30.72 -3.42 0.38
CA GLU A 211 -31.23 -4.79 0.25
C GLU A 211 -31.25 -5.15 -1.24
N ARG A 212 -30.24 -5.90 -1.70
CA ARG A 212 -30.32 -6.56 -3.00
C ARG A 212 -31.11 -7.84 -2.78
N LYS A 213 -32.37 -7.78 -3.19
CA LYS A 213 -33.19 -8.95 -3.52
C LYS A 213 -32.34 -9.94 -4.34
N GLY A 214 -32.50 -11.22 -4.01
CA GLY A 214 -31.74 -12.32 -4.58
C GLY A 214 -31.75 -12.34 -6.10
N CYS A 215 -30.65 -12.80 -6.66
CA CYS A 215 -30.63 -13.40 -7.99
C CYS A 215 -30.27 -14.87 -7.78
N ASP A 216 -31.29 -15.71 -7.91
CA ASP A 216 -31.15 -17.15 -8.12
C ASP A 216 -30.36 -17.39 -9.40
N PHE A 217 -29.42 -18.33 -9.33
CA PHE A 217 -28.77 -18.90 -10.52
C PHE A 217 -29.44 -20.25 -10.80
N HIS A 218 -30.19 -20.29 -11.91
CA HIS A 218 -30.45 -21.51 -12.68
C HIS A 218 -29.28 -21.76 -13.64
#